data_AF-A0A1P8MRA1-F1
#
_entry.id   AF-A0A1P8MRA1-F1
#
_cell.length_a   1.000
_cell.length_b   1.000
_cell.length_c   1.000
_cell.angle_alpha   90.00
_cell.angle_beta   90.00
_cell.angle_gamma   90.00
#
_symmetry.space_group_name_H-M   'P 1'
#
loop_
_entity.id
_entity.type
_entity.pdbx_description
1 polymer ?
#
loop_
_entity_poly.entity_id
_entity_poly.type
_entity_poly.pdbx_seq_one_letter_code
_entity_poly.pdbx_strand_id
1 'polypeptide(L)' 'MSYFDPDALKRAPTEAMEGFANHSPAPAVVIEIARDGLSVRNAIGTVERDGTQAGTADHQLEIGS' A
#
# COMPACT_ATOMS: atom_id res chain seq x y z
N MET A 1 -21.24 4.09 -21.31
CA MET A 1 -19.81 3.94 -20.96
C MET A 1 -19.71 4.06 -19.44
N SER A 2 -19.23 3.03 -18.75
CA SER A 2 -18.94 3.15 -17.31
C SER A 2 -17.72 4.05 -17.14
N TYR A 3 -17.87 5.17 -16.45
CA TYR A 3 -16.73 6.00 -16.07
C TYR A 3 -15.92 5.21 -15.04
N PHE A 4 -14.70 4.82 -15.41
CA PHE A 4 -13.78 4.22 -14.47
C PHE A 4 -13.34 5.31 -13.50
N ASP A 5 -13.70 5.18 -12.23
CA ASP A 5 -13.23 6.06 -11.17
C ASP A 5 -11.87 5.55 -10.67
N PRO A 6 -10.74 6.21 -11.01
CA PRO A 6 -9.43 5.79 -10.54
C PRO A 6 -9.28 5.89 -9.01
N ASP A 7 -10.09 6.73 -8.34
CA ASP A 7 -10.06 6.86 -6.89
C ASP A 7 -10.76 5.68 -6.20
N ALA A 8 -11.67 4.98 -6.91
CA ALA A 8 -12.28 3.75 -6.40
C ALA A 8 -11.25 2.63 -6.17
N LEU A 9 -10.16 2.60 -6.94
CA LEU A 9 -9.05 1.67 -6.73
C LEU A 9 -8.08 2.10 -5.62
N LYS A 10 -8.16 3.34 -5.14
CA LYS A 10 -7.26 3.86 -4.09
C LYS A 10 -7.90 3.85 -2.72
N ARG A 11 -9.16 4.29 -2.62
CA ARG A 11 -9.82 4.56 -1.35
C ARG A 11 -9.96 3.32 -0.46
N ALA A 12 -10.58 2.25 -0.96
CA ALA A 12 -10.81 1.04 -0.16
C ALA A 12 -9.48 0.36 0.26
N PRO A 13 -8.45 0.25 -0.61
CA PRO A 13 -7.15 -0.24 -0.21
C PRO A 13 -6.45 0.64 0.82
N THR A 14 -6.51 1.96 0.68
CA THR A 14 -5.92 2.89 1.67
C THR A 14 -6.58 2.72 3.03
N GLU A 15 -7.92 2.68 3.11
CA GLU A 15 -8.65 2.46 4.37
C GLU A 15 -8.28 1.10 5.01
N ALA A 16 -8.17 0.04 4.20
CA ALA A 16 -7.75 -1.27 4.68
C ALA A 16 -6.29 -1.29 5.18
N MET A 17 -5.40 -0.56 4.48
CA MET A 17 -4.00 -0.40 4.89
C MET A 17 -3.90 0.34 6.22
N GLU A 18 -4.58 1.47 6.37
CA GLU A 18 -4.63 2.23 7.63
C GLU A 18 -5.18 1.36 8.78
N GLY A 19 -6.26 0.62 8.52
CA GLY A 19 -6.81 -0.34 9.47
C GLY A 19 -5.79 -1.40 9.88
N PHE A 20 -5.04 -1.97 8.93
CA PHE A 20 -4.00 -2.95 9.23
C PHE A 20 -2.83 -2.33 10.01
N ALA A 21 -2.34 -1.15 9.60
CA ALA A 21 -1.24 -0.47 10.28
C ALA A 21 -1.57 -0.14 11.75
N ASN A 22 -2.82 0.22 12.04
CA ASN A 22 -3.24 0.49 13.42
C ASN A 22 -3.28 -0.76 14.32
N HIS A 23 -3.31 -1.96 13.74
CA HIS A 23 -3.43 -3.23 14.49
C HIS A 23 -2.23 -4.16 14.30
N SER A 24 -1.22 -3.73 13.55
CA SER A 24 -0.05 -4.52 13.19
C SER A 24 1.23 -3.86 13.69
N PRO A 25 2.20 -4.62 14.23
CA PRO A 25 3.51 -4.08 14.62
C PRO A 25 4.45 -3.83 13.41
N ALA A 26 3.94 -3.93 12.18
CA ALA A 26 4.69 -3.73 10.95
C ALA A 26 5.03 -2.24 10.75
N PRO A 27 6.30 -1.88 10.44
CA PRO A 27 6.70 -0.49 10.27
C PRO A 27 6.17 0.14 8.98
N ALA A 28 6.04 -0.65 7.91
CA ALA A 28 5.43 -0.25 6.65
C ALA A 28 4.58 -1.37 6.06
N VAL A 29 3.61 -0.95 5.23
CA VAL A 29 2.74 -1.82 4.45
C VAL A 29 2.74 -1.31 3.02
N VAL A 30 2.89 -2.22 2.06
CA VAL A 30 2.82 -1.93 0.63
C VAL A 30 1.77 -2.83 0.00
N ILE A 31 0.91 -2.26 -0.86
CA ILE A 31 -0.08 -3.00 -1.63
C ILE A 31 0.04 -2.58 -3.10
N GLU A 32 0.09 -3.56 -3.99
CA GLU A 32 -0.07 -3.37 -5.43
C GLU A 32 -1.33 -4.12 -5.90
N ILE A 33 -2.21 -3.40 -6.61
CA ILE A 33 -3.41 -3.98 -7.23
C ILE A 33 -3.27 -3.84 -8.74
N ALA A 34 -3.12 -4.98 -9.41
CA ALA A 34 -3.12 -5.06 -10.86
C ALA A 34 -4.50 -5.53 -11.37
N ARG A 35 -5.12 -4.74 -12.25
CA ARG A 35 -6.41 -5.06 -12.88
C ARG A 35 -6.46 -4.52 -14.31
N ASP A 36 -6.75 -5.39 -15.27
CA ASP A 36 -7.01 -5.02 -16.68
C ASP A 36 -5.91 -4.12 -17.30
N GLY A 37 -4.64 -4.36 -16.96
CA GLY A 37 -3.49 -3.58 -17.43
C GLY A 37 -3.22 -2.29 -16.65
N LEU A 38 -4.05 -1.96 -15.67
CA LEU A 38 -3.81 -0.88 -14.71
C LEU A 38 -3.15 -1.45 -13.45
N SER A 39 -2.18 -0.72 -12.89
CA SER A 39 -1.62 -1.00 -11.57
C SER A 39 -1.76 0.21 -10.67
N VAL A 40 -2.25 -0.02 -9.45
CA VAL A 40 -2.27 0.97 -8.38
C VAL A 40 -1.36 0.48 -7.27
N ARG A 41 -0.37 1.29 -6.91
CA ARG A 41 0.59 1.02 -5.84
C ARG A 41 0.37 2.00 -4.71
N ASN A 42 0.14 1.47 -3.52
CA ASN A 42 -0.01 2.24 -2.29
C ASN A 42 1.01 1.75 -1.26
N ALA A 43 1.56 2.68 -0.49
CA ALA A 43 2.45 2.39 0.63
C ALA A 43 2.11 3.31 1.80
N ILE A 44 2.17 2.79 3.02
CA ILE A 44 2.03 3.57 4.25
C ILE A 44 3.11 3.17 5.26
N GLY A 45 3.37 4.05 6.22
CA GLY A 45 4.36 3.83 7.26
C GLY A 45 5.80 4.16 6.83
N THR A 46 6.76 3.61 7.54
CA THR A 46 8.19 3.92 7.44
C THR A 46 9.01 2.67 7.21
N VAL A 47 10.16 2.79 6.55
CA VAL A 47 11.04 1.65 6.24
C VAL A 47 11.46 0.91 7.50
N GLU A 48 11.81 1.66 8.54
CA GLU A 48 12.17 1.16 9.85
C GLU A 48 11.13 1.57 10.89
N ARG A 49 11.04 0.79 11.97
CA ARG A 49 10.19 1.15 13.11
C ARG A 49 10.68 2.46 13.71
N ASP A 50 9.77 3.43 13.85
CA ASP A 50 10.04 4.80 14.33
C ASP A 50 11.03 5.60 13.47
N GLY A 51 11.31 5.14 12.24
CA GLY A 51 12.16 5.85 11.29
C GLY A 51 11.46 7.06 10.66
N THR A 52 12.22 7.90 9.98
CA THR A 52 11.68 9.07 9.26
C THR A 52 11.53 8.83 7.76
N GLN A 53 12.07 7.73 7.24
CA GLN A 53 12.01 7.40 5.82
C GLN A 53 10.67 6.73 5.51
N ALA A 54 9.86 7.38 4.67
CA ALA A 54 8.59 6.82 4.21
C ALA A 54 8.82 5.51 3.45
N GLY A 55 7.98 4.51 3.73
CA GLY A 55 7.89 3.30 2.93
C GLY A 55 7.34 3.63 1.55
N THR A 56 7.96 3.11 0.49
CA THR A 56 7.47 3.25 -0.88
C THR A 56 7.35 1.87 -1.52
N ALA A 57 6.56 1.77 -2.60
CA ALA A 57 6.44 0.52 -3.36
C ALA A 57 7.69 0.18 -4.20
N ASP A 58 8.66 1.09 -4.28
CA ASP A 58 9.89 0.91 -5.04
C ASP A 58 11.04 0.33 -4.17
N HIS A 59 10.81 0.18 -2.86
CA HIS A 59 11.79 -0.46 -1.99
C HIS A 59 11.84 -1.98 -2.21
N GLN A 60 13.04 -2.54 -2.12
CA GLN A 60 13.21 -3.99 -2.10
C GLN A 60 12.71 -4.55 -0.77
N LEU A 61 11.82 -5.54 -0.86
CA LEU A 61 11.22 -6.22 0.27
C LEU A 61 11.61 -7.70 0.20
N GLU A 62 12.00 -8.27 1.34
CA GLU A 62 12.15 -9.72 1.46
C GLU A 62 10.76 -10.34 1.63
N ILE A 63 10.32 -11.09 0.63
CA ILE A 63 9.17 -11.98 0.78
C ILE A 63 9.73 -13.31 1.27
N GLY A 64 9.32 -13.75 2.45
CA GLY A 64 9.68 -15.07 2.95
C GLY A 64 9.23 -16.20 2.00
N SER A 65 9.50 -17.44 2.39
CA SER A 65 9.05 -18.63 1.66
C SER A 65 7.53 -18.81 1.69
#